data_AF-H2ZR59-F1
#
_entry.id   AF-H2ZR59-F1
#
_cell.length_a   1.000
_cell.length_b   1.000
_cell.length_c   1.000
_cell.angle_alpha   90.00
_cell.angle_beta   90.00
_cell.angle_gamma   90.00
#
_symmetry.space_group_name_H-M   'P 1'
#
loop_
_entity.id
_entity.type
_entity.pdbx_description
1 polymer ?
#
loop_
_entity_poly.entity_id
_entity_poly.type
_entity_poly.pdbx_seq_one_letter_code
_entity_poly.pdbx_strand_id
1 'polypeptide(L)'
;MRLGVLESEKERVMEEKMTMSTDVTRYQQNLDASNLEIQQLKAKLQDKTTECEQLERKFHMLVEESEELRNCQKSRDENNIALSEQIAEYKIEVKSVKDFLETTQSKLDNQISIAEKLDIELREGNEERRKLLNVVQELKGNIRVFCRVRPLLKKEILDGNDNTHIETSQKSIEITNDCNKNVPYTFDRVFGDTSSQEEIFTDVALLVQSALDGYNVCIFAYGQTGAGKTYTMEGQGDGVEMGIIPRAMKLIFQKSEELLKFGWKYKLSVQHVEIYCEVLQDLLNRETGVKLDIRTAGGVKNSSVWVHGLTEHEVTNQNMVKSLLKQANQKRATAATNANERSSRSHSVFMLKISACNELTGEQHT
;
A
#
# COMPACT_ATOMS: atom_id res chain seq x y z
N MET A 1 -121.57 -98.99 59.32
CA MET A 1 -122.06 -97.63 58.94
C MET A 1 -120.89 -96.67 58.98
N ARG A 2 -120.21 -96.47 57.84
CA ARG A 2 -120.34 -95.29 56.95
C ARG A 2 -119.77 -93.95 57.46
N LEU A 3 -119.27 -93.85 58.70
CA LEU A 3 -118.66 -92.61 59.22
C LEU A 3 -117.11 -92.62 59.24
N GLY A 4 -116.45 -93.75 59.53
CA GLY A 4 -114.97 -93.80 59.60
C GLY A 4 -114.21 -93.74 58.26
N VAL A 5 -114.89 -93.94 57.12
CA VAL A 5 -114.26 -93.90 55.78
C VAL A 5 -114.23 -92.46 55.23
N LEU A 6 -115.25 -91.66 55.53
CA LEU A 6 -115.37 -90.26 55.07
C LEU A 6 -114.43 -89.31 55.82
N GLU A 7 -114.07 -89.62 57.06
CA GLU A 7 -113.15 -88.82 57.87
C GLU A 7 -111.68 -89.05 57.42
N SER A 8 -111.34 -90.31 57.12
CA SER A 8 -110.05 -90.71 56.55
C SER A 8 -109.78 -90.10 55.17
N GLU A 9 -110.81 -89.99 54.32
CA GLU A 9 -110.66 -89.43 52.97
C GLU A 9 -110.62 -87.89 52.97
N LYS A 10 -111.30 -87.25 53.92
CA LYS A 10 -111.21 -85.80 54.16
C LYS A 10 -109.85 -85.39 54.72
N GLU A 11 -109.26 -86.19 55.62
CA GLU A 11 -107.88 -86.01 56.09
C GLU A 11 -106.88 -86.18 54.96
N ARG A 12 -107.04 -87.20 54.11
CA ARG A 12 -106.14 -87.43 52.97
C ARG A 12 -106.18 -86.29 51.95
N VAL A 13 -107.36 -85.77 51.63
CA VAL A 13 -107.51 -84.63 50.70
C VAL A 13 -107.04 -83.31 51.33
N MET A 14 -107.19 -83.13 52.65
CA MET A 14 -106.57 -81.99 53.34
C MET A 14 -105.05 -82.09 53.34
N GLU A 15 -104.48 -83.27 53.59
CA GLU A 15 -103.02 -83.49 53.50
C GLU A 15 -102.50 -83.26 52.09
N GLU A 16 -103.17 -83.76 51.05
CA GLU A 16 -102.82 -83.52 49.63
C GLU A 16 -102.94 -82.03 49.27
N LYS A 17 -103.97 -81.33 49.72
CA LYS A 17 -104.13 -79.88 49.50
C LYS A 17 -103.09 -79.07 50.27
N MET A 18 -102.75 -79.48 51.48
CA MET A 18 -101.71 -78.86 52.31
C MET A 18 -100.34 -79.04 51.66
N THR A 19 -100.04 -80.25 51.17
CA THR A 19 -98.79 -80.56 50.43
C THR A 19 -98.70 -79.81 49.11
N MET A 20 -99.77 -79.79 48.29
CA MET A 20 -99.81 -78.97 47.08
C MET A 20 -99.66 -77.48 47.38
N SER A 21 -100.27 -76.96 48.46
CA SER A 21 -100.12 -75.56 48.86
C SER A 21 -98.69 -75.25 49.31
N THR A 22 -98.03 -76.15 50.03
CA THR A 22 -96.61 -76.00 50.39
C THR A 22 -95.70 -76.07 49.18
N ASP A 23 -96.00 -76.95 48.22
CA ASP A 23 -95.21 -77.07 46.99
C ASP A 23 -95.37 -75.83 46.10
N VAL A 24 -96.59 -75.33 45.92
CA VAL A 24 -96.84 -74.06 45.19
C VAL A 24 -96.10 -72.91 45.86
N THR A 25 -96.16 -72.79 47.19
CA THR A 25 -95.45 -71.73 47.93
C THR A 25 -93.92 -71.86 47.77
N ARG A 26 -93.40 -73.09 47.79
CA ARG A 26 -91.99 -73.39 47.57
C ARG A 26 -91.55 -73.06 46.14
N TYR A 27 -92.38 -73.36 45.13
CA TYR A 27 -92.11 -72.98 43.74
C TYR A 27 -92.19 -71.46 43.55
N GLN A 28 -93.13 -70.77 44.20
CA GLN A 28 -93.23 -69.30 44.18
C GLN A 28 -91.97 -68.65 44.77
N GLN A 29 -91.52 -69.13 45.94
CA GLN A 29 -90.30 -68.64 46.60
C GLN A 29 -89.05 -68.90 45.76
N ASN A 30 -88.94 -70.08 45.14
CA ASN A 30 -87.84 -70.39 44.22
C ASN A 30 -87.88 -69.51 42.96
N LEU A 31 -89.07 -69.22 42.42
CA LEU A 31 -89.25 -68.35 41.27
C LEU A 31 -88.87 -66.91 41.62
N ASP A 32 -89.27 -66.40 42.78
CA ASP A 32 -88.92 -65.04 43.25
C ASP A 32 -87.42 -64.92 43.55
N ALA A 33 -86.82 -65.94 44.18
CA ALA A 33 -85.38 -65.99 44.41
C ALA A 33 -84.59 -65.99 43.09
N SER A 34 -85.05 -66.81 42.11
CA SER A 34 -84.44 -66.86 40.79
C SER A 34 -84.64 -65.56 40.00
N ASN A 35 -85.81 -64.91 40.11
CA ASN A 35 -86.07 -63.60 39.51
C ASN A 35 -85.19 -62.49 40.11
N LEU A 36 -84.96 -62.51 41.43
CA LEU A 36 -84.05 -61.59 42.11
C LEU A 36 -82.61 -61.80 41.64
N GLU A 37 -82.17 -63.05 41.53
CA GLU A 37 -80.85 -63.41 41.02
C GLU A 37 -80.67 -62.97 39.56
N ILE A 38 -81.69 -63.15 38.71
CA ILE A 38 -81.72 -62.65 37.33
C ILE A 38 -81.64 -61.12 37.29
N GLN A 39 -82.34 -60.40 38.17
CA GLN A 39 -82.23 -58.93 38.26
C GLN A 39 -80.83 -58.48 38.66
N GLN A 40 -80.22 -59.13 39.65
CA GLN A 40 -78.85 -58.82 40.09
C GLN A 40 -77.83 -59.10 38.99
N LEU A 41 -77.98 -60.21 38.26
CA LEU A 41 -77.13 -60.55 37.11
C LEU A 41 -77.33 -59.55 35.97
N LYS A 42 -78.56 -59.09 35.70
CA LYS A 42 -78.82 -58.04 34.70
C LYS A 42 -78.17 -56.71 35.06
N ALA A 43 -78.24 -56.29 36.32
CA ALA A 43 -77.58 -55.06 36.78
C ALA A 43 -76.06 -55.15 36.63
N LYS A 44 -75.45 -56.26 37.07
CA LYS A 44 -74.00 -56.51 36.88
C LYS A 44 -73.60 -56.56 35.42
N LEU A 45 -74.42 -57.18 34.57
CA LEU A 45 -74.20 -57.22 33.12
C LEU A 45 -74.25 -55.82 32.53
N GLN A 46 -75.21 -54.99 32.94
CA GLN A 46 -75.35 -53.61 32.48
C GLN A 46 -74.15 -52.74 32.92
N ASP A 47 -73.73 -52.83 34.19
CA ASP A 47 -72.54 -52.14 34.69
C ASP A 47 -71.30 -52.54 33.89
N LYS A 48 -71.10 -53.85 33.68
CA LYS A 48 -69.98 -54.36 32.88
C LYS A 48 -70.05 -53.94 31.41
N THR A 49 -71.26 -53.81 30.85
CA THR A 49 -71.46 -53.32 29.49
C THR A 49 -71.02 -51.86 29.39
N THR A 50 -71.42 -51.01 30.33
CA THR A 50 -71.00 -49.60 30.34
C THR A 50 -69.50 -49.42 30.58
N GLU A 51 -68.88 -50.29 31.39
CA GLU A 51 -67.43 -50.30 31.61
C GLU A 51 -66.69 -50.70 30.32
N CYS A 52 -67.17 -51.73 29.60
CA CYS A 52 -66.65 -52.08 28.27
C CYS A 52 -66.76 -50.91 27.28
N GLU A 53 -67.92 -50.26 27.18
CA GLU A 53 -68.11 -49.11 26.27
C GLU A 53 -67.16 -47.95 26.60
N GLN A 54 -66.91 -47.68 27.88
CA GLN A 54 -65.96 -46.63 28.30
C GLN A 54 -64.51 -47.00 27.97
N LEU A 55 -64.14 -48.27 28.15
CA LEU A 55 -62.81 -48.77 27.79
C LEU A 55 -62.60 -48.76 26.28
N GLU A 56 -63.61 -49.11 25.49
CA GLU A 56 -63.58 -49.05 24.03
C GLU A 56 -63.35 -47.61 23.54
N ARG A 57 -64.03 -46.62 24.11
CA ARG A 57 -63.80 -45.20 23.78
C ARG A 57 -62.38 -44.75 24.12
N LYS A 58 -61.87 -45.11 25.30
CA LYS A 58 -60.48 -44.80 25.69
C LYS A 58 -59.47 -45.48 24.78
N PHE A 59 -59.72 -46.72 24.40
CA PHE A 59 -58.87 -47.45 23.46
C PHE A 59 -58.85 -46.75 22.10
N HIS A 60 -60.01 -46.30 21.60
CA HIS A 60 -60.07 -45.56 20.34
C HIS A 60 -59.29 -44.25 20.37
N MET A 61 -59.45 -43.44 21.43
CA MET A 61 -58.67 -42.20 21.60
C MET A 61 -57.15 -42.46 21.68
N LEU A 62 -56.74 -43.50 22.41
CA LEU A 62 -55.32 -43.88 22.50
C LEU A 62 -54.76 -44.35 21.15
N VAL A 63 -55.58 -45.03 20.34
CA VAL A 63 -55.19 -45.43 18.99
C VAL A 63 -54.98 -44.20 18.11
N GLU A 64 -55.91 -43.24 18.12
CA GLU A 64 -55.77 -41.98 17.37
C GLU A 64 -54.53 -41.20 17.79
N GLU A 65 -54.29 -41.01 19.09
CA GLU A 65 -53.09 -40.32 19.60
C GLU A 65 -51.80 -41.07 19.19
N SER A 66 -51.82 -42.41 19.20
CA SER A 66 -50.68 -43.21 18.76
C SER A 66 -50.37 -43.05 17.27
N GLU A 67 -51.41 -42.88 16.43
CA GLU A 67 -51.25 -42.64 15.00
C GLU A 67 -50.70 -41.23 14.73
N GLU A 68 -51.20 -40.21 15.44
CA GLU A 68 -50.68 -38.84 15.35
C GLU A 68 -49.21 -38.75 15.75
N LEU A 69 -48.85 -39.34 16.90
CA LEU A 69 -47.45 -39.41 17.36
C LEU A 69 -46.55 -40.11 16.35
N ARG A 70 -47.03 -41.22 15.75
CA ARG A 70 -46.28 -41.96 14.74
C ARG A 70 -46.04 -41.15 13.48
N ASN A 71 -47.03 -40.35 13.06
CA ASN A 71 -46.87 -39.45 11.91
C ASN A 71 -45.89 -38.31 12.22
N CYS A 72 -45.96 -37.74 13.42
CA CYS A 72 -45.02 -36.72 13.87
C CYS A 72 -43.57 -37.25 13.94
N GLN A 73 -43.38 -38.49 14.43
CA GLN A 73 -42.08 -39.17 14.42
C GLN A 73 -41.52 -39.32 13.01
N LYS A 74 -42.33 -39.82 12.06
CA LYS A 74 -41.89 -39.96 10.66
C LYS A 74 -41.42 -38.64 10.06
N SER A 75 -42.21 -37.58 10.21
CA SER A 75 -41.84 -36.25 9.70
C SER A 75 -40.56 -35.72 10.34
N ARG A 76 -40.36 -35.99 11.64
CA ARG A 76 -39.15 -35.60 12.37
C ARG A 76 -37.92 -36.38 11.91
N ASP A 77 -38.07 -37.68 11.63
CA ASP A 77 -37.00 -38.53 11.11
C ASP A 77 -36.59 -38.09 9.69
N GLU A 78 -37.55 -37.77 8.82
CA GLU A 78 -37.29 -37.21 7.49
C GLU A 78 -36.51 -35.89 7.55
N ASN A 79 -36.91 -34.97 8.44
CA ASN A 79 -36.19 -33.72 8.66
C ASN A 79 -34.77 -33.93 9.20
N ASN A 80 -34.60 -34.88 10.13
CA ASN A 80 -33.26 -35.20 10.66
C ASN A 80 -32.34 -35.75 9.58
N ILE A 81 -32.85 -36.58 8.67
CA ILE A 81 -32.09 -37.12 7.54
C ILE A 81 -31.64 -35.97 6.63
N ALA A 82 -32.57 -35.10 6.21
CA ALA A 82 -32.26 -33.95 5.35
C ALA A 82 -31.23 -33.01 5.98
N LEU A 83 -31.35 -32.74 7.29
CA LEU A 83 -30.38 -31.91 8.01
C LEU A 83 -29.00 -32.58 8.10
N SER A 84 -28.96 -33.90 8.27
CA SER A 84 -27.71 -34.66 8.30
C SER A 84 -26.96 -34.62 6.96
N GLU A 85 -27.70 -34.63 5.85
CA GLU A 85 -27.14 -34.53 4.49
C GLU A 85 -26.55 -33.13 4.25
N GLN A 86 -27.27 -32.06 4.61
CA GLN A 86 -26.74 -30.69 4.51
C GLN A 86 -25.48 -30.48 5.36
N ILE A 87 -25.44 -31.04 6.58
CA ILE A 87 -24.25 -30.97 7.44
C ILE A 87 -23.05 -31.67 6.79
N ALA A 88 -23.29 -32.80 6.10
CA ALA A 88 -22.22 -33.51 5.40
C ALA A 88 -21.68 -32.68 4.23
N GLU A 89 -22.55 -32.01 3.47
CA GLU A 89 -22.17 -31.13 2.36
C GLU A 89 -21.34 -29.93 2.85
N TYR A 90 -21.81 -29.20 3.86
CA TYR A 90 -21.06 -28.08 4.43
C TYR A 90 -19.72 -28.51 5.04
N LYS A 91 -19.61 -29.73 5.60
CA LYS A 91 -18.32 -30.24 6.08
C LYS A 91 -17.30 -30.41 4.96
N ILE A 92 -17.74 -30.85 3.78
CA ILE A 92 -16.86 -30.99 2.61
C ILE A 92 -16.42 -29.61 2.14
N GLU A 93 -17.33 -28.65 2.05
CA GLU A 93 -17.03 -27.29 1.63
C GLU A 93 -16.06 -26.58 2.60
N VAL A 94 -16.32 -26.67 3.91
CA VAL A 94 -15.42 -26.13 4.94
C VAL A 94 -14.03 -26.75 4.85
N LYS A 95 -13.93 -28.06 4.57
CA LYS A 95 -12.65 -28.72 4.38
C LYS A 95 -11.92 -28.17 3.15
N SER A 96 -12.62 -28.05 2.02
CA SER A 96 -12.05 -27.49 0.79
C SER A 96 -11.54 -26.05 0.97
N VAL A 97 -12.32 -25.20 1.65
CA VAL A 97 -11.92 -23.82 1.95
C VAL A 97 -10.71 -23.79 2.87
N LYS A 98 -10.65 -24.66 3.88
CA LYS A 98 -9.51 -24.75 4.79
C LYS A 98 -8.23 -25.17 4.07
N ASP A 99 -8.29 -26.17 3.19
CA ASP A 99 -7.15 -26.62 2.38
C ASP A 99 -6.68 -25.50 1.43
N PHE A 100 -7.62 -24.75 0.85
CA PHE A 100 -7.31 -23.57 0.02
C PHE A 100 -6.65 -22.44 0.82
N LEU A 101 -7.12 -22.18 2.05
CA LEU A 101 -6.53 -21.19 2.94
C LEU A 101 -5.09 -21.54 3.29
N GLU A 102 -4.83 -22.80 3.66
CA GLU A 102 -3.50 -23.28 4.04
C GLU A 102 -2.50 -23.20 2.88
N THR A 103 -2.94 -23.59 1.67
CA THR A 103 -2.10 -23.44 0.46
C THR A 103 -1.84 -21.97 0.11
N THR A 104 -2.82 -21.09 0.31
CA THR A 104 -2.65 -19.65 0.06
C THR A 104 -1.71 -19.02 1.09
N GLN A 105 -1.83 -19.40 2.36
CA GLN A 105 -0.94 -18.96 3.44
C GLN A 105 0.52 -19.34 3.13
N SER A 106 0.76 -20.59 2.74
CA SER A 106 2.10 -21.05 2.36
C SER A 106 2.66 -20.29 1.15
N LYS A 107 1.83 -19.96 0.15
CA LYS A 107 2.27 -19.12 -0.97
C LYS A 107 2.63 -17.70 -0.53
N LEU A 108 1.85 -17.11 0.38
CA LEU A 108 2.11 -15.78 0.93
C LEU A 108 3.43 -15.74 1.71
N ASP A 109 3.66 -16.72 2.59
CA ASP A 109 4.90 -16.81 3.38
C ASP A 109 6.13 -16.95 2.47
N ASN A 110 6.03 -17.75 1.41
CA ASN A 110 7.08 -17.87 0.40
C ASN A 110 7.32 -16.54 -0.34
N GLN A 111 6.27 -15.80 -0.70
CA GLN A 111 6.39 -14.49 -1.35
C GLN A 111 7.06 -13.46 -0.43
N ILE A 112 6.71 -13.45 0.86
CA ILE A 112 7.34 -12.58 1.87
C ILE A 112 8.83 -12.89 1.97
N SER A 113 9.21 -14.17 2.08
CA SER A 113 10.62 -14.57 2.15
C SER A 113 11.42 -14.18 0.90
N ILE A 114 10.80 -14.27 -0.29
CA ILE A 114 11.44 -13.81 -1.54
C ILE A 114 11.60 -12.30 -1.54
N ALA A 115 10.57 -11.55 -1.14
CA ALA A 115 10.61 -10.09 -1.08
C ALA A 115 11.70 -9.58 -0.11
N GLU A 116 11.83 -10.21 1.06
CA GLU A 116 12.89 -9.89 2.02
C GLU A 116 14.29 -10.12 1.45
N LYS A 117 14.51 -11.25 0.76
CA LYS A 117 15.80 -11.55 0.10
C LYS A 117 16.13 -10.53 -0.99
N LEU A 118 15.16 -10.21 -1.84
CA LEU A 118 15.33 -9.21 -2.90
C LEU A 118 15.64 -7.83 -2.33
N ASP A 119 15.04 -7.45 -1.20
CA ASP A 119 15.32 -6.17 -0.56
C ASP A 119 16.77 -6.11 -0.01
N ILE A 120 17.28 -7.20 0.56
CA ILE A 120 18.67 -7.31 1.00
C ILE A 120 19.63 -7.20 -0.20
N GLU A 121 19.43 -8.00 -1.25
CA GLU A 121 20.27 -7.97 -2.46
C GLU A 121 20.29 -6.59 -3.11
N LEU A 122 19.15 -5.90 -3.13
CA LEU A 122 19.05 -4.58 -3.72
C LEU A 122 19.80 -3.53 -2.87
N ARG A 123 19.74 -3.60 -1.54
CA ARG A 123 20.54 -2.74 -0.66
C ARG A 123 22.04 -2.95 -0.87
N GLU A 124 22.49 -4.20 -0.90
CA GLU A 124 23.89 -4.55 -1.16
C GLU A 124 24.34 -4.05 -2.54
N GLY A 125 23.50 -4.25 -3.57
CA GLY A 125 23.76 -3.73 -4.91
C GLY A 125 23.83 -2.21 -4.99
N ASN A 126 23.03 -1.49 -4.19
CA ASN A 126 23.11 -0.03 -4.09
C ASN A 126 24.41 0.44 -3.43
N GLU A 127 24.87 -0.23 -2.39
CA GLU A 127 26.17 0.07 -1.77
C GLU A 127 27.34 -0.21 -2.74
N GLU A 128 27.29 -1.33 -3.46
CA GLU A 128 28.29 -1.66 -4.48
C GLU A 128 28.28 -0.61 -5.61
N ARG A 129 27.10 -0.21 -6.09
CA ARG A 129 26.95 0.88 -7.07
C ARG A 129 27.65 2.16 -6.59
N ARG A 130 27.50 2.54 -5.32
CA ARG A 130 28.17 3.74 -4.76
C ARG A 130 29.70 3.61 -4.81
N LYS A 131 30.22 2.45 -4.38
CA LYS A 131 31.67 2.16 -4.40
C LYS A 131 32.21 2.21 -5.82
N LEU A 132 31.55 1.54 -6.76
CA LEU A 132 31.93 1.52 -8.17
C LEU A 132 31.86 2.90 -8.81
N LEU A 133 30.83 3.69 -8.48
CA LEU A 133 30.72 5.06 -8.98
C LEU A 133 31.90 5.90 -8.52
N ASN A 134 32.30 5.81 -7.23
CA ASN A 134 33.47 6.54 -6.74
C ASN A 134 34.75 6.12 -7.49
N VAL A 135 34.98 4.82 -7.68
CA VAL A 135 36.12 4.31 -8.46
C VAL A 135 36.11 4.86 -9.89
N VAL A 136 34.96 4.87 -10.56
CA VAL A 136 34.83 5.44 -11.91
C VAL A 136 35.17 6.93 -11.92
N GLN A 137 34.76 7.69 -10.90
CA GLN A 137 35.09 9.12 -10.81
C GLN A 137 36.58 9.35 -10.57
N GLU A 138 37.20 8.57 -9.69
CA GLU A 138 38.64 8.63 -9.44
C GLU A 138 39.45 8.31 -10.70
N LEU A 139 39.06 7.26 -11.44
CA LEU A 139 39.69 6.87 -12.70
C LEU A 139 39.52 7.91 -13.81
N LYS A 140 38.38 8.62 -13.84
CA LYS A 140 38.14 9.74 -14.76
C LYS A 140 38.87 11.02 -14.34
N GLY A 141 39.42 11.08 -13.13
CA GLY A 141 40.05 12.24 -12.55
C GLY A 141 39.08 13.11 -11.75
N ASN A 142 39.54 13.51 -10.55
CA ASN A 142 38.78 14.38 -9.64
C ASN A 142 38.60 15.81 -10.16
N ILE A 143 39.47 16.24 -11.08
CA ILE A 143 39.38 17.53 -11.77
C ILE A 143 39.28 17.21 -13.25
N ARG A 144 38.23 17.75 -13.89
CA ARG A 144 37.97 17.60 -15.32
C ARG A 144 37.70 18.95 -15.96
N VAL A 145 38.21 19.12 -17.18
CA VAL A 145 38.07 20.34 -17.96
C VAL A 145 37.38 19.99 -19.27
N PHE A 146 36.20 20.57 -19.47
CA PHE A 146 35.44 20.45 -20.71
C PHE A 146 35.52 21.74 -21.50
N CYS A 147 35.75 21.63 -22.81
CA CYS A 147 35.63 22.75 -23.74
C CYS A 147 34.26 22.70 -24.40
N ARG A 148 33.56 23.83 -24.48
CA ARG A 148 32.30 23.95 -25.20
C ARG A 148 32.36 25.13 -26.16
N VAL A 149 32.27 24.84 -27.45
CA VAL A 149 32.07 25.84 -28.48
C VAL A 149 30.57 26.11 -28.58
N ARG A 150 30.15 27.38 -28.49
CA ARG A 150 28.73 27.72 -28.67
C ARG A 150 28.44 27.96 -30.16
N PRO A 151 27.20 27.73 -30.61
CA PRO A 151 26.78 28.17 -31.93
C PRO A 151 26.82 29.69 -32.06
N LEU A 152 27.10 30.15 -33.27
CA LEU A 152 27.05 31.57 -33.62
C LEU A 152 25.60 32.09 -33.53
N LEU A 153 25.45 33.29 -33.00
CA LEU A 153 24.16 33.99 -32.98
C LEU A 153 23.83 34.49 -34.38
N LYS A 154 22.55 34.62 -34.70
CA LYS A 154 22.09 35.12 -36.01
C LYS A 154 22.75 36.46 -36.41
N LYS A 155 22.97 37.35 -35.46
CA LYS A 155 23.65 38.64 -35.70
C LYS A 155 25.11 38.45 -36.12
N GLU A 156 25.83 37.55 -35.46
CA GLU A 156 27.25 37.28 -35.74
C GLU A 156 27.43 36.66 -37.13
N ILE A 157 26.51 35.80 -37.55
CA ILE A 157 26.49 35.24 -38.91
C ILE A 157 26.23 36.34 -39.95
N LEU A 158 25.32 37.27 -39.66
CA LEU A 158 25.03 38.40 -40.55
C LEU A 158 26.20 39.39 -40.63
N ASP A 159 26.98 39.52 -39.55
CA ASP A 159 28.20 40.33 -39.49
C ASP A 159 29.40 39.65 -40.19
N GLY A 160 29.22 38.44 -40.72
CA GLY A 160 30.22 37.71 -41.51
C GLY A 160 31.16 36.82 -40.70
N ASN A 161 30.87 36.58 -39.42
CA ASN A 161 31.65 35.61 -38.62
C ASN A 161 31.26 34.17 -39.01
N ASP A 162 32.25 33.30 -39.07
CA ASP A 162 32.07 31.86 -39.21
C ASP A 162 32.95 31.08 -38.22
N ASN A 163 32.68 29.77 -38.09
CA ASN A 163 33.44 28.86 -37.24
C ASN A 163 34.47 28.04 -38.05
N THR A 164 34.84 28.45 -39.28
CA THR A 164 35.68 27.64 -40.19
C THR A 164 37.11 27.43 -39.69
N HIS A 165 37.56 28.28 -38.76
CA HIS A 165 38.87 28.22 -38.12
C HIS A 165 38.93 27.27 -36.92
N ILE A 166 37.85 26.55 -36.62
CA ILE A 166 37.73 25.67 -35.45
C ILE A 166 37.45 24.25 -35.91
N GLU A 167 38.39 23.35 -35.64
CA GLU A 167 38.19 21.91 -35.82
C GLU A 167 38.07 21.22 -34.46
N THR A 168 36.96 20.54 -34.23
CA THR A 168 36.68 19.84 -32.96
C THR A 168 36.73 18.33 -33.14
N SER A 169 37.49 17.66 -32.27
CA SER A 169 37.47 16.21 -32.03
C SER A 169 36.93 15.94 -30.63
N GLN A 170 36.79 14.68 -30.20
CA GLN A 170 36.24 14.35 -28.88
C GLN A 170 37.05 14.90 -27.69
N LYS A 171 38.37 15.01 -27.83
CA LYS A 171 39.31 15.43 -26.76
C LYS A 171 40.25 16.56 -27.15
N SER A 172 40.17 17.03 -28.38
CA SER A 172 41.03 18.11 -28.86
C SER A 172 40.25 19.10 -29.69
N ILE A 173 40.69 20.34 -29.65
CA ILE A 173 40.21 21.44 -30.49
C ILE A 173 41.43 22.10 -31.13
N GLU A 174 41.37 22.31 -32.43
CA GLU A 174 42.40 23.04 -33.18
C GLU A 174 41.83 24.39 -33.60
N ILE A 175 42.58 25.45 -33.31
CA ILE A 175 42.21 26.81 -33.67
C ILE A 175 43.27 27.34 -34.64
N THR A 176 42.83 27.77 -35.82
CA THR A 176 43.71 28.44 -36.80
C THR A 176 43.88 29.90 -36.41
N ASN A 177 45.10 30.30 -36.05
CA ASN A 177 45.42 31.69 -35.75
C ASN A 177 45.60 32.53 -37.03
N ASP A 178 45.64 33.86 -36.89
CA ASP A 178 45.85 34.85 -37.98
C ASP A 178 47.09 34.60 -38.87
N CYS A 179 48.04 33.79 -38.40
CA CYS A 179 49.22 33.37 -39.16
C CYS A 179 49.04 32.04 -39.91
N ASN A 180 47.80 31.55 -40.09
CA ASN A 180 47.47 30.23 -40.66
C ASN A 180 48.18 29.05 -39.96
N LYS A 181 48.41 29.18 -38.66
CA LYS A 181 48.95 28.08 -37.83
C LYS A 181 47.83 27.48 -37.00
N ASN A 182 47.65 26.17 -37.11
CA ASN A 182 46.74 25.43 -36.24
C ASN A 182 47.41 25.21 -34.88
N VAL A 183 46.76 25.67 -33.82
CA VAL A 183 47.21 25.46 -32.44
C VAL A 183 46.27 24.45 -31.79
N PRO A 184 46.75 23.23 -31.47
CA PRO A 184 45.93 22.21 -30.83
C PRO A 184 45.87 22.43 -29.31
N TYR A 185 44.68 22.26 -28.74
CA TYR A 185 44.42 22.24 -27.30
C TYR A 185 43.72 20.93 -26.94
N THR A 186 44.11 20.33 -25.82
CA THR A 186 43.55 19.06 -25.32
C THR A 186 42.73 19.27 -24.05
N PHE A 187 41.61 18.57 -23.96
CA PHE A 187 40.64 18.62 -22.86
C PHE A 187 40.14 17.20 -22.55
N ASP A 188 39.47 17.03 -21.42
CA ASP A 188 38.85 15.74 -21.08
C ASP A 188 37.69 15.41 -22.04
N ARG A 189 36.96 16.44 -22.47
CA ARG A 189 35.94 16.39 -23.50
C ARG A 189 35.78 17.74 -24.20
N VAL A 190 35.55 17.72 -25.50
CA VAL A 190 35.25 18.91 -26.32
C VAL A 190 33.85 18.74 -26.92
N PHE A 191 33.01 19.75 -26.73
CA PHE A 191 31.67 19.87 -27.29
C PHE A 191 31.69 20.91 -28.40
N GLY A 192 31.31 20.50 -29.61
CA GLY A 192 31.20 21.39 -30.76
C GLY A 192 29.99 22.31 -30.68
N ASP A 193 29.86 23.20 -31.66
CA ASP A 193 28.76 24.15 -31.77
C ASP A 193 27.38 23.51 -32.00
N THR A 194 27.37 22.24 -32.42
CA THR A 194 26.17 21.41 -32.59
C THR A 194 25.79 20.61 -31.33
N SER A 195 26.63 20.59 -30.30
CA SER A 195 26.36 19.83 -29.08
C SER A 195 25.22 20.42 -28.25
N SER A 196 24.30 19.54 -27.84
CA SER A 196 23.11 19.93 -27.09
C SER A 196 23.38 20.08 -25.59
N GLN A 197 22.48 20.77 -24.89
CA GLN A 197 22.51 20.87 -23.42
C GLN A 197 22.41 19.50 -22.73
N GLU A 198 21.70 18.55 -23.35
CA GLU A 198 21.54 17.19 -22.84
C GLU A 198 22.82 16.38 -22.97
N GLU A 199 23.54 16.52 -24.09
CA GLU A 199 24.82 15.86 -24.28
C GLU A 199 25.81 16.30 -23.18
N ILE A 200 25.90 17.61 -22.93
CA ILE A 200 26.77 18.17 -21.89
C ILE A 200 26.35 17.65 -20.50
N PHE A 201 25.04 17.62 -20.23
CA PHE A 201 24.55 17.13 -18.94
C PHE A 201 24.86 15.64 -18.73
N THR A 202 24.92 14.84 -19.79
CA THR A 202 25.22 13.40 -19.70
C THR A 202 26.59 13.14 -19.05
N ASP A 203 27.61 13.93 -19.39
CA ASP A 203 28.94 13.81 -18.77
C ASP A 203 29.02 14.37 -17.35
N VAL A 204 28.10 15.28 -17.00
CA VAL A 204 28.01 15.91 -15.69
C VAL A 204 27.09 15.12 -14.74
N ALA A 205 26.17 14.30 -15.25
CA ALA A 205 25.16 13.59 -14.47
C ALA A 205 25.77 12.68 -13.38
N LEU A 206 26.92 12.05 -13.67
CA LEU A 206 27.62 11.23 -12.68
C LEU A 206 28.14 12.04 -11.49
N LEU A 207 28.54 13.30 -11.70
CA LEU A 207 28.92 14.20 -10.60
C LEU A 207 27.72 14.54 -9.73
N VAL A 208 26.57 14.81 -10.36
CA VAL A 208 25.32 15.05 -9.64
C VAL A 208 24.95 13.83 -8.77
N GLN A 209 25.18 12.62 -9.27
CA GLN A 209 24.98 11.40 -8.51
C GLN A 209 26.00 11.24 -7.36
N SER A 210 27.27 11.61 -7.57
CA SER A 210 28.26 11.66 -6.49
C SER A 210 27.84 12.63 -5.37
N ALA A 211 27.19 13.76 -5.70
CA ALA A 211 26.65 14.67 -4.70
C ALA A 211 25.54 14.02 -3.84
N LEU A 212 24.65 13.23 -4.45
CA LEU A 212 23.64 12.45 -3.72
C LEU A 212 24.22 11.35 -2.83
N ASP A 213 25.37 10.81 -3.24
CA ASP A 213 26.12 9.78 -2.51
C ASP A 213 27.04 10.40 -1.42
N GLY A 214 26.96 11.71 -1.17
CA GLY A 214 27.62 12.40 -0.05
C GLY A 214 28.96 13.07 -0.36
N TYR A 215 29.30 13.29 -1.63
CA TYR A 215 30.54 13.94 -2.04
C TYR A 215 30.34 15.42 -2.39
N ASN A 216 31.30 16.26 -2.03
CA ASN A 216 31.32 17.65 -2.46
C ASN A 216 31.66 17.77 -3.95
N VAL A 217 30.79 18.44 -4.71
CA VAL A 217 30.94 18.61 -6.16
C VAL A 217 30.89 20.08 -6.51
N CYS A 218 31.83 20.50 -7.36
CA CYS A 218 31.88 21.86 -7.90
C CYS A 218 31.88 21.82 -9.43
N ILE A 219 30.96 22.55 -10.04
CA ILE A 219 30.88 22.76 -11.49
C ILE A 219 30.92 24.26 -11.71
N PHE A 220 31.94 24.73 -12.43
CA PHE A 220 32.07 26.14 -12.77
C PHE A 220 32.18 26.31 -14.29
N ALA A 221 31.59 27.39 -14.80
CA ALA A 221 31.68 27.77 -16.19
C ALA A 221 32.64 28.95 -16.34
N TYR A 222 33.65 28.81 -17.19
CA TYR A 222 34.67 29.83 -17.47
C TYR A 222 34.63 30.25 -18.95
N GLY A 223 34.95 31.51 -19.22
CA GLY A 223 35.00 32.07 -20.57
C GLY A 223 34.68 33.55 -20.60
N GLN A 224 34.92 34.22 -21.72
CA GLN A 224 34.62 35.64 -21.91
C GLN A 224 33.11 35.95 -21.83
N THR A 225 32.76 37.24 -21.75
CA THR A 225 31.37 37.69 -21.89
C THR A 225 30.81 37.25 -23.24
N GLY A 226 29.58 36.73 -23.25
CA GLY A 226 28.97 36.18 -24.47
C GLY A 226 29.46 34.78 -24.87
N ALA A 227 30.39 34.14 -24.16
CA ALA A 227 30.84 32.77 -24.48
C ALA A 227 29.81 31.66 -24.16
N GLY A 228 28.67 31.99 -23.55
CA GLY A 228 27.62 31.01 -23.23
C GLY A 228 27.61 30.45 -21.81
N LYS A 229 28.38 31.00 -20.86
CA LYS A 229 28.43 30.53 -19.45
C LYS A 229 27.05 30.36 -18.80
N THR A 230 26.23 31.42 -18.82
CA THR A 230 24.88 31.41 -18.24
C THR A 230 23.97 30.42 -18.97
N TYR A 231 24.08 30.36 -20.30
CA TYR A 231 23.32 29.40 -21.09
C TYR A 231 23.72 27.95 -20.74
N THR A 232 24.99 27.63 -20.53
CA THR A 232 25.41 26.30 -20.07
C THR A 232 24.85 25.95 -18.69
N MET A 233 24.96 26.87 -17.72
CA MET A 233 24.58 26.58 -16.32
C MET A 233 23.06 26.60 -16.10
N GLU A 234 22.35 27.58 -16.64
CA GLU A 234 20.92 27.80 -16.39
C GLU A 234 20.07 27.42 -17.59
N GLY A 235 20.58 27.64 -18.81
CA GLY A 235 19.85 27.41 -20.05
C GLY A 235 18.81 28.48 -20.36
N GLN A 236 17.85 28.13 -21.21
CA GLN A 236 16.77 29.03 -21.59
C GLN A 236 15.42 28.33 -21.48
N GLY A 237 14.51 28.92 -20.68
CA GLY A 237 13.14 28.42 -20.54
C GLY A 237 13.07 26.98 -20.01
N ASP A 238 11.99 26.30 -20.41
CA ASP A 238 11.75 24.90 -20.07
C ASP A 238 11.96 24.01 -21.30
N GLY A 239 12.38 22.75 -21.09
CA GLY A 239 12.52 21.75 -22.15
C GLY A 239 13.97 21.43 -22.52
N VAL A 240 14.25 21.28 -23.82
CA VAL A 240 15.55 20.80 -24.33
C VAL A 240 16.68 21.79 -24.05
N GLU A 241 16.35 23.07 -23.93
CA GLU A 241 17.29 24.16 -23.72
C GLU A 241 17.69 24.38 -22.25
N MET A 242 17.14 23.59 -21.32
CA MET A 242 17.51 23.63 -19.89
C MET A 242 19.00 23.37 -19.70
N GLY A 243 19.66 24.19 -18.86
CA GLY A 243 21.07 24.05 -18.54
C GLY A 243 21.36 23.00 -17.46
N ILE A 244 22.60 22.99 -16.97
CA ILE A 244 23.08 22.04 -15.97
C ILE A 244 22.28 22.11 -14.66
N ILE A 245 22.04 23.29 -14.09
CA ILE A 245 21.36 23.46 -12.80
C ILE A 245 19.93 22.87 -12.83
N PRO A 246 19.02 23.28 -13.74
CA PRO A 246 17.65 22.73 -13.75
C PRO A 246 17.60 21.23 -14.06
N ARG A 247 18.54 20.70 -14.86
CA ARG A 247 18.66 19.25 -15.14
C ARG A 247 19.19 18.49 -13.92
N ALA A 248 20.19 19.03 -13.22
CA ALA A 248 20.73 18.46 -12.00
C ALA A 248 19.64 18.38 -10.93
N MET A 249 18.86 19.44 -10.73
CA MET A 249 17.73 19.41 -9.79
C MET A 249 16.70 18.35 -10.15
N LYS A 250 16.34 18.22 -11.45
CA LYS A 250 15.41 17.18 -11.89
C LYS A 250 15.92 15.79 -11.54
N LEU A 251 17.19 15.51 -11.84
CA LEU A 251 17.84 14.23 -11.53
C LEU A 251 17.88 13.97 -10.02
N ILE A 252 18.21 14.99 -9.22
CA ILE A 252 18.28 14.91 -7.76
C ILE A 252 16.91 14.57 -7.17
N PHE A 253 15.85 15.29 -7.56
CA PHE A 253 14.50 14.98 -7.07
C PHE A 253 14.07 13.57 -7.46
N GLN A 254 14.25 13.18 -8.72
CA GLN A 254 13.92 11.84 -9.20
C GLN A 254 14.67 10.75 -8.40
N LYS A 255 15.98 10.90 -8.24
CA LYS A 255 16.80 9.92 -7.51
C LYS A 255 16.49 9.89 -6.02
N SER A 256 16.22 11.05 -5.41
CA SER A 256 15.82 11.11 -4.01
C SER A 256 14.51 10.35 -3.75
N GLU A 257 13.55 10.42 -4.68
CA GLU A 257 12.28 9.68 -4.59
C GLU A 257 12.47 8.17 -4.80
N GLU A 258 13.31 7.78 -5.78
CA GLU A 258 13.67 6.38 -6.00
C GLU A 258 14.32 5.76 -4.74
N LEU A 259 15.15 6.54 -4.04
CA LEU A 259 15.90 6.08 -2.87
C LEU A 259 15.08 6.03 -1.56
N LEU A 260 13.90 6.66 -1.50
CA LEU A 260 12.96 6.55 -0.37
C LEU A 260 12.60 5.09 -0.08
N LYS A 261 12.47 4.27 -1.13
CA LYS A 261 12.15 2.84 -1.03
C LYS A 261 13.21 2.05 -0.28
N PHE A 262 14.44 2.57 -0.19
CA PHE A 262 15.57 1.96 0.50
C PHE A 262 15.87 2.64 1.84
N GLY A 263 14.91 3.40 2.38
CA GLY A 263 15.01 4.06 3.69
C GLY A 263 15.70 5.42 3.68
N TRP A 264 16.14 5.93 2.53
CA TRP A 264 16.81 7.22 2.44
C TRP A 264 15.84 8.39 2.43
N LYS A 265 16.00 9.32 3.38
CA LYS A 265 15.31 10.60 3.41
C LYS A 265 16.29 11.72 3.09
N TYR A 266 15.91 12.57 2.14
CA TYR A 266 16.71 13.69 1.69
C TYR A 266 16.08 15.02 2.11
N LYS A 267 16.90 15.94 2.62
CA LYS A 267 16.58 17.34 2.86
C LYS A 267 17.45 18.19 1.94
N LEU A 268 16.82 18.98 1.08
CA LEU A 268 17.49 19.78 0.07
C LEU A 268 17.31 21.27 0.38
N SER A 269 18.40 22.02 0.37
CA SER A 269 18.35 23.47 0.55
C SER A 269 19.26 24.21 -0.44
N VAL A 270 18.81 25.39 -0.85
CA VAL A 270 19.47 26.20 -1.86
C VAL A 270 19.92 27.53 -1.26
N GLN A 271 21.13 27.91 -1.62
CA GLN A 271 21.69 29.23 -1.39
C GLN A 271 22.22 29.80 -2.71
N HIS A 272 22.11 31.11 -2.92
CA HIS A 272 22.60 31.74 -4.16
C HIS A 272 23.24 33.09 -3.82
N VAL A 273 24.53 33.21 -4.15
CA VAL A 273 25.34 34.39 -3.81
C VAL A 273 26.03 34.94 -5.06
N GLU A 274 26.11 36.26 -5.15
CA GLU A 274 26.93 36.98 -6.11
C GLU A 274 28.19 37.50 -5.42
N ILE A 275 29.33 37.38 -6.09
CA ILE A 275 30.61 37.94 -5.65
C ILE A 275 31.02 39.00 -6.66
N TYR A 276 31.11 40.24 -6.22
CA TYR A 276 31.50 41.37 -7.05
C TYR A 276 32.48 42.25 -6.29
N CYS A 277 33.70 42.42 -6.81
CA CYS A 277 34.77 43.18 -6.16
C CYS A 277 35.00 42.75 -4.69
N GLU A 278 35.11 41.44 -4.45
CA GLU A 278 35.25 40.85 -3.10
C GLU A 278 34.07 41.11 -2.14
N VAL A 279 32.97 41.68 -2.61
CA VAL A 279 31.74 41.88 -1.83
C VAL A 279 30.74 40.79 -2.17
N LEU A 280 30.28 40.09 -1.13
CA LEU A 280 29.22 39.10 -1.21
C LEU A 280 27.85 39.77 -1.21
N GLN A 281 26.96 39.32 -2.08
CA GLN A 281 25.57 39.76 -2.15
C GLN A 281 24.63 38.55 -2.22
N ASP A 282 23.73 38.45 -1.26
CA ASP A 282 22.69 37.41 -1.25
C ASP A 282 21.69 37.67 -2.39
N LEU A 283 21.49 36.69 -3.27
CA LEU A 283 20.58 36.80 -4.40
C LEU A 283 19.14 36.35 -4.10
N LEU A 284 18.92 35.67 -2.98
CA LEU A 284 17.60 35.13 -2.57
C LEU A 284 16.95 35.95 -1.47
N ASN A 285 17.73 36.70 -0.69
CA ASN A 285 17.18 37.60 0.32
C ASN A 285 16.41 38.77 -0.32
N ARG A 286 15.25 39.10 0.26
CA ARG A 286 14.48 40.31 -0.11
C ARG A 286 15.04 41.56 0.55
N GLU A 287 15.64 41.42 1.73
CA GLU A 287 16.31 42.50 2.43
C GLU A 287 17.68 42.78 1.79
N THR A 288 18.07 44.05 1.79
CA THR A 288 19.35 44.52 1.27
C THR A 288 20.19 45.05 2.43
N GLY A 289 21.52 44.96 2.32
CA GLY A 289 22.44 45.46 3.34
C GLY A 289 22.76 44.49 4.49
N VAL A 290 22.28 43.24 4.44
CA VAL A 290 22.76 42.18 5.34
C VAL A 290 24.24 41.94 5.05
N LYS A 291 25.08 42.08 6.08
CA LYS A 291 26.51 41.79 5.97
C LYS A 291 26.72 40.29 5.90
N LEU A 292 27.34 39.84 4.82
CA LEU A 292 27.73 38.45 4.60
C LEU A 292 29.22 38.31 4.88
N ASP A 293 29.57 37.33 5.72
CA ASP A 293 30.96 37.04 6.09
C ASP A 293 31.27 35.55 5.88
N ILE A 294 32.39 35.23 5.23
CA ILE A 294 32.85 33.85 5.08
C ILE A 294 33.43 33.39 6.42
N ARG A 295 32.93 32.27 6.92
CA ARG A 295 33.43 31.60 8.13
C ARG A 295 33.96 30.23 7.78
N THR A 296 34.97 29.82 8.54
CA THR A 296 35.60 28.51 8.44
C THR A 296 35.59 27.84 9.82
N ALA A 297 35.35 26.53 9.85
CA ALA A 297 35.46 25.71 11.05
C ALA A 297 36.11 24.37 10.72
N GLY A 298 36.65 23.70 11.74
CA GLY A 298 37.37 22.44 11.59
C GLY A 298 38.87 22.63 11.32
N GLY A 299 39.61 21.51 11.34
CA GLY A 299 41.05 21.48 11.08
C GLY A 299 41.39 21.32 9.60
N VAL A 300 42.68 21.27 9.25
CA VAL A 300 43.22 21.20 7.88
C VAL A 300 42.61 20.06 7.03
N LYS A 301 42.14 18.97 7.65
CA LYS A 301 41.54 17.82 6.95
C LYS A 301 40.01 17.88 6.81
N ASN A 302 39.31 18.65 7.65
CA ASN A 302 37.85 18.74 7.70
C ASN A 302 37.41 20.23 7.83
N SER A 303 37.92 21.10 6.96
CA SER A 303 37.51 22.50 6.98
C SER A 303 36.12 22.65 6.35
N SER A 304 35.11 22.99 7.15
CA SER A 304 33.82 23.45 6.64
C SER A 304 33.89 24.95 6.39
N VAL A 305 33.44 25.37 5.20
CA VAL A 305 33.34 26.79 4.81
C VAL A 305 31.86 27.12 4.65
N TRP A 306 31.39 28.19 5.27
CA TRP A 306 30.03 28.68 5.07
C TRP A 306 29.97 30.20 5.09
N VAL A 307 28.92 30.75 4.49
CA VAL A 307 28.66 32.19 4.50
C VAL A 307 27.66 32.51 5.61
N HIS A 308 28.12 33.23 6.63
CA HIS A 308 27.25 33.70 7.71
C HIS A 308 26.30 34.79 7.19
N GLY A 309 25.02 34.68 7.54
CA GLY A 309 23.97 35.61 7.09
C GLY A 309 23.41 35.31 5.70
N LEU A 310 23.91 34.28 4.99
CA LEU A 310 23.39 33.89 3.68
C LEU A 310 22.07 33.12 3.84
N THR A 311 21.04 33.57 3.12
CA THR A 311 19.71 32.97 3.17
C THR A 311 19.74 31.57 2.61
N GLU A 312 19.08 30.65 3.30
CA GLU A 312 18.93 29.26 2.92
C GLU A 312 17.45 28.94 2.74
N HIS A 313 17.08 28.45 1.55
CA HIS A 313 15.72 28.07 1.23
C HIS A 313 15.62 26.56 1.06
N GLU A 314 14.82 25.91 1.88
CA GLU A 314 14.46 24.50 1.68
C GLU A 314 13.63 24.36 0.41
N VAL A 315 13.96 23.35 -0.41
CA VAL A 315 13.30 23.09 -1.70
C VAL A 315 12.76 21.67 -1.76
N THR A 316 11.48 21.53 -2.11
CA THR A 316 10.81 20.23 -2.19
C THR A 316 10.45 19.82 -3.62
N ASN A 317 10.58 20.74 -4.58
CA ASN A 317 10.26 20.48 -5.98
C ASN A 317 11.04 21.40 -6.93
N GLN A 318 11.07 21.02 -8.20
CA GLN A 318 11.80 21.73 -9.25
C GLN A 318 11.26 23.16 -9.50
N ASN A 319 9.97 23.40 -9.31
CA ASN A 319 9.35 24.71 -9.56
C ASN A 319 9.81 25.76 -8.55
N MET A 320 10.03 25.37 -7.28
CA MET A 320 10.62 26.25 -6.27
C MET A 320 12.01 26.72 -6.70
N VAL A 321 12.86 25.80 -7.17
CA VAL A 321 14.22 26.16 -7.62
C VAL A 321 14.17 27.09 -8.83
N LYS A 322 13.30 26.82 -9.80
CA LYS A 322 13.09 27.71 -10.95
C LYS A 322 12.68 29.13 -10.51
N SER A 323 11.79 29.24 -9.53
CA SER A 323 11.38 30.53 -8.96
C SER A 323 12.55 31.26 -8.29
N LEU A 324 13.39 30.54 -7.52
CA LEU A 324 14.57 31.10 -6.87
C LEU A 324 15.60 31.57 -7.90
N LEU A 325 15.87 30.79 -8.95
CA LEU A 325 16.75 31.20 -10.05
C LEU A 325 16.23 32.44 -10.77
N LYS A 326 14.92 32.51 -11.04
CA LYS A 326 14.29 33.70 -11.65
C LYS A 326 14.43 34.92 -10.76
N GLN A 327 14.19 34.79 -9.45
CA GLN A 327 14.38 35.87 -8.48
C GLN A 327 15.83 36.35 -8.46
N ALA A 328 16.79 35.43 -8.38
CA ALA A 328 18.21 35.74 -8.39
C ALA A 328 18.61 36.50 -9.67
N ASN A 329 18.15 36.04 -10.84
CA ASN A 329 18.42 36.69 -12.11
C ASN A 329 17.82 38.09 -12.22
N GLN A 330 16.62 38.31 -11.67
CA GLN A 330 16.02 39.65 -11.59
C GLN A 330 16.85 40.59 -10.69
N LYS A 331 17.34 40.09 -9.55
CA LYS A 331 18.19 40.87 -8.64
C LYS A 331 19.56 41.20 -9.26
N ARG A 332 20.13 40.28 -10.04
CA ARG A 332 21.36 40.54 -10.81
C ARG A 332 21.15 41.53 -11.96
N ALA A 333 20.02 41.42 -12.67
CA ALA A 333 19.69 42.33 -13.77
C ALA A 333 19.45 43.77 -13.27
N THR A 334 18.76 43.94 -12.14
CA THR A 334 18.54 45.27 -11.53
C THR A 334 19.82 45.93 -11.03
N ALA A 335 20.82 45.13 -10.60
CA ALA A 335 22.15 45.62 -10.25
C ALA A 335 23.00 46.04 -11.47
N ALA A 336 22.60 45.63 -12.67
CA ALA A 336 23.23 45.94 -13.95
C ALA A 336 22.47 47.05 -14.69
N THR A 337 22.40 48.26 -14.13
CA THR A 337 21.92 49.46 -14.85
C THR A 337 22.95 49.92 -15.89
N ASN A 338 22.52 50.50 -17.02
CA ASN A 338 23.30 50.86 -18.25
C ASN A 338 24.73 51.45 -18.10
N ALA A 339 25.14 51.95 -16.93
CA ALA A 339 26.51 52.41 -16.67
C ALA A 339 27.45 51.30 -16.16
N ASN A 340 26.92 50.20 -15.62
CA ASN A 340 27.65 49.09 -15.02
C ASN A 340 27.16 47.77 -15.64
N GLU A 341 27.95 47.24 -16.58
CA GLU A 341 27.82 45.86 -17.07
C GLU A 341 28.26 44.87 -15.98
N ARG A 342 27.54 44.87 -14.84
CA ARG A 342 27.97 44.24 -13.59
C ARG A 342 27.87 42.72 -13.66
N SER A 343 26.85 42.19 -14.34
CA SER A 343 26.59 40.75 -14.44
C SER A 343 27.68 39.97 -15.19
N SER A 344 28.44 40.62 -16.08
CA SER A 344 29.58 40.02 -16.78
C SER A 344 30.87 40.03 -15.94
N ARG A 345 30.93 40.89 -14.93
CA ARG A 345 32.11 41.13 -14.07
C ARG A 345 31.98 40.58 -12.65
N SER A 346 30.82 40.00 -12.32
CA SER A 346 30.52 39.34 -11.05
C SER A 346 30.53 37.82 -11.20
N HIS A 347 30.95 37.09 -10.16
CA HIS A 347 30.76 35.63 -10.07
C HIS A 347 29.40 35.32 -9.45
N SER A 348 28.71 34.29 -9.95
CA SER A 348 27.45 33.81 -9.39
C SER A 348 27.62 32.37 -8.96
N VAL A 349 27.35 32.10 -7.69
CA VAL A 349 27.53 30.79 -7.07
C VAL A 349 26.18 30.29 -6.58
N PHE A 350 25.67 29.26 -7.25
CA PHE A 350 24.50 28.50 -6.82
C PHE A 350 24.99 27.31 -5.99
N MET A 351 24.50 27.19 -4.75
CA MET A 351 24.87 26.11 -3.83
C MET A 351 23.61 25.31 -3.49
N LEU A 352 23.69 24.01 -3.72
CA LEU A 352 22.71 23.03 -3.26
C LEU A 352 23.35 22.23 -2.13
N LYS A 353 22.72 22.25 -0.94
CA LYS A 353 23.08 21.37 0.17
C LYS A 353 22.15 20.18 0.18
N ILE A 354 22.72 18.99 0.36
CA ILE A 354 22.01 17.72 0.31
C ILE A 354 22.27 16.98 1.62
N SER A 355 21.34 17.03 2.56
CA SER A 355 21.41 16.20 3.75
C SER A 355 20.62 14.92 3.53
N ALA A 356 21.23 13.77 3.74
CA ALA A 356 20.61 12.46 3.57
C ALA A 356 20.70 11.64 4.86
N CYS A 357 19.63 10.95 5.23
CA CYS A 357 19.59 10.04 6.38
C CYS A 357 18.90 8.74 5.97
N ASN A 358 19.52 7.60 6.24
CA ASN A 358 18.91 6.30 6.06
C ASN A 358 18.29 5.81 7.38
N GLU A 359 16.97 5.67 7.44
CA GLU A 359 16.27 5.26 8.67
C GLU A 359 16.47 3.79 9.03
N LEU A 360 16.84 2.96 8.06
CA LEU A 360 17.01 1.52 8.23
C LEU A 360 18.41 1.17 8.73
N THR A 361 19.42 1.91 8.27
CA THR A 361 20.84 1.68 8.63
C THR A 361 21.39 2.70 9.63
N GLY A 362 20.73 3.86 9.79
CA GLY A 362 21.22 4.98 10.59
C GLY A 362 22.31 5.83 9.91
N GLU A 363 22.66 5.54 8.65
CA GLU A 363 23.68 6.25 7.89
C GLU A 363 23.26 7.70 7.60
N GLN A 364 24.20 8.65 7.69
CA GLN A 364 23.94 10.07 7.43
C GLN A 364 25.03 10.69 6.54
N HIS A 365 24.60 11.53 5.60
CA HIS A 365 25.46 12.32 4.71
C HIS A 365 24.99 13.77 4.70
N THR A 366 25.90 14.73 4.47
CA THR A 366 25.57 16.16 4.34
C THR A 366 26.49 16.83 3.34
#